data_AF-A0A5C6AGT5-F1
#
_entry.id   AF-A0A5C6AGT5-F1
#
_cell.length_a   1.000
_cell.length_b   1.000
_cell.length_c   1.000
_cell.angle_alpha   90.00
_cell.angle_beta   90.00
_cell.angle_gamma   90.00
#
_symmetry.space_group_name_H-M   'P 1'
#
loop_
_entity.id
_entity.type
_entity.pdbx_description
1 polymer ?
#
loop_
_entity_poly.entity_id
_entity_poly.type
_entity_poly.pdbx_seq_one_letter_code
_entity_poly.pdbx_strand_id
1 'polypeptide(L)'
;MDVSDLSVDRLYELYMAIARSDHAFRMLAMYGTASPPAGHCVFRPLSRETFTQRVLHYDTLEGGLIGRSLRQRLARQAFAYGIDSFDRVAARRAA
;
A
#
# COMPACT_ATOMS: atom_id res chain seq x y z
N MET A 1 -11.54 -7.28 -4.29
CA MET A 1 -11.40 -5.88 -4.73
C MET A 1 -10.68 -5.86 -6.07
N ASP A 2 -11.22 -5.18 -7.07
CA ASP A 2 -10.49 -4.87 -8.30
C ASP A 2 -9.85 -3.48 -8.17
N VAL A 3 -8.60 -3.36 -8.62
CA VAL A 3 -7.80 -2.13 -8.55
C VAL A 3 -7.08 -1.84 -9.87
N SER A 4 -7.42 -2.55 -10.95
CA SER A 4 -6.79 -2.39 -12.26
C SER A 4 -6.84 -0.95 -12.76
N ASP A 5 -7.96 -0.28 -12.51
CA ASP A 5 -8.31 1.01 -13.11
C ASP A 5 -8.01 2.20 -12.16
N LEU A 6 -7.41 1.93 -11.00
CA LEU A 6 -6.99 2.98 -10.09
C LEU A 6 -5.91 3.86 -10.73
N SER A 7 -6.05 5.18 -10.58
CA SER A 7 -4.96 6.11 -10.90
C SER A 7 -3.73 5.82 -10.02
N VAL A 8 -2.56 6.22 -10.48
CA VAL A 8 -1.29 6.03 -9.72
C VAL A 8 -1.38 6.65 -8.33
N ASP A 9 -2.05 7.79 -8.19
CA ASP A 9 -2.27 8.43 -6.88
C ASP A 9 -3.10 7.56 -5.95
N ARG A 10 -4.15 6.91 -6.45
CA ARG A 10 -4.99 6.00 -5.67
C ARG A 10 -4.27 4.71 -5.32
N LEU A 11 -3.45 4.21 -6.24
CA LEU A 11 -2.55 3.08 -5.97
C LEU A 11 -1.53 3.42 -4.88
N TYR A 12 -1.03 4.66 -4.83
CA TYR A 12 -0.13 5.10 -3.77
C TYR A 12 -0.83 5.18 -2.41
N GLU A 13 -2.06 5.70 -2.37
CA GLU A 13 -2.85 5.69 -1.14
C GLU A 13 -3.11 4.27 -0.64
N LEU A 14 -3.49 3.36 -1.55
CA LEU A 14 -3.67 1.92 -1.27
C LEU A 14 -2.40 1.29 -0.70
N TYR A 15 -1.26 1.53 -1.37
CA TYR A 15 0.05 1.10 -0.91
C TYR A 15 0.36 1.61 0.51
N MET A 16 0.11 2.89 0.78
CA MET A 16 0.37 3.49 2.09
C MET A 16 -0.50 2.89 3.19
N ALA A 17 -1.77 2.62 2.91
CA ALA A 17 -2.66 1.97 3.86
C ALA A 17 -2.20 0.53 4.18
N ILE A 18 -1.85 -0.25 3.15
CA ILE A 18 -1.28 -1.59 3.31
C ILE A 18 -0.01 -1.53 4.16
N ALA A 19 0.92 -0.65 3.81
CA ALA A 19 2.19 -0.51 4.52
C ALA A 19 2.01 -0.15 5.99
N ARG A 20 1.03 0.71 6.32
CA ARG A 20 0.70 1.06 7.71
C ARG A 20 0.11 -0.12 8.47
N SER A 21 -0.83 -0.85 7.90
CA SER A 21 -1.43 -2.02 8.53
C SER A 21 -0.41 -3.12 8.76
N ASP A 22 0.44 -3.41 7.76
CA ASP A 22 1.54 -4.37 7.86
C ASP A 22 2.53 -3.99 8.97
N HIS A 23 2.96 -2.72 8.99
CA HIS A 23 3.84 -2.21 10.03
C HIS A 23 3.22 -2.32 11.42
N ALA A 24 1.97 -1.89 11.60
CA ALA A 24 1.27 -1.98 12.88
C ALA A 24 1.14 -3.43 13.37
N PHE A 25 0.79 -4.36 12.49
CA PHE A 25 0.73 -5.78 12.80
C PHE A 25 2.11 -6.30 13.24
N ARG A 26 3.16 -5.93 12.51
CA ARG A 26 4.53 -6.32 12.83
C ARG A 26 5.00 -5.79 14.18
N MET A 27 4.65 -4.54 14.51
CA MET A 27 4.97 -3.93 15.81
C MET A 27 4.28 -4.68 16.95
N LEU A 28 2.99 -4.96 16.79
CA LEU A 28 2.21 -5.72 17.78
C LEU A 28 2.76 -7.14 17.95
N ALA A 29 3.14 -7.81 16.85
CA ALA A 29 3.68 -9.16 16.90
C ALA A 29 5.05 -9.24 17.59
N MET A 30 5.92 -8.24 17.39
CA MET A 30 7.26 -8.23 17.99
C MET A 30 7.29 -7.72 19.42
N TYR A 31 6.52 -6.68 19.72
CA TYR A 31 6.64 -5.93 20.98
C TYR A 31 5.36 -5.93 21.82
N GLY A 32 4.27 -6.51 21.31
CA GLY A 32 2.96 -6.45 21.98
C GLY A 32 2.51 -5.00 22.13
N THR A 33 2.14 -4.63 23.36
CA THR A 33 1.76 -3.26 23.72
C THR A 33 2.93 -2.41 24.19
N ALA A 34 4.14 -2.96 24.25
CA ALA A 34 5.33 -2.23 24.67
C ALA A 34 5.91 -1.40 23.51
N SER A 35 6.52 -0.26 23.85
CA SER A 35 7.26 0.54 22.87
C SER A 35 8.50 -0.20 22.36
N PRO A 36 8.84 -0.08 21.07
CA PRO A 36 10.06 -0.67 20.55
C PRO A 36 11.31 -0.09 21.22
N PRO A 37 12.39 -0.88 21.33
CA PRO A 37 13.65 -0.42 21.91
C PRO A 37 14.31 0.68 21.06
N ALA A 38 15.21 1.43 21.69
CA ALA A 38 16.04 2.41 20.99
C ALA A 38 16.82 1.73 19.85
N GLY A 39 16.89 2.40 18.71
CA GLY A 39 17.53 1.86 17.50
C GLY A 39 16.63 0.98 16.62
N HIS A 40 15.36 0.76 17.00
CA HIS A 40 14.40 0.10 16.11
C HIS A 40 14.21 0.88 14.80
N CYS A 41 14.12 0.16 13.68
CA CYS A 41 13.91 0.75 12.37
C CYS A 41 12.51 1.38 12.28
N VAL A 42 12.44 2.70 12.12
CA VAL A 42 11.18 3.43 11.98
C VAL A 42 10.47 3.08 10.67
N PHE A 43 9.15 3.27 10.65
CA PHE A 43 8.34 3.13 9.45
C PHE A 43 8.83 4.07 8.32
N ARG A 44 9.43 3.49 7.27
CA ARG A 44 9.96 4.21 6.10
C ARG A 44 9.39 3.65 4.79
N PRO A 45 8.14 3.98 4.44
CA PRO A 45 7.57 3.60 3.15
C PRO A 45 8.25 4.36 2.00
N LEU A 46 8.02 3.91 0.77
CA LEU A 46 8.45 4.63 -0.43
C LEU A 46 7.77 6.00 -0.48
N SER A 47 8.51 7.01 -0.97
CA SER A 47 7.91 8.29 -1.29
C SER A 47 6.91 8.15 -2.44
N ARG A 48 5.98 9.11 -2.54
CA ARG A 48 5.04 9.17 -3.68
C ARG A 48 5.76 9.18 -5.01
N GLU A 49 6.80 10.01 -5.13
CA GLU A 49 7.58 10.13 -6.36
C GLU A 49 8.22 8.80 -6.77
N THR A 50 8.95 8.15 -5.85
CA THR A 50 9.59 6.86 -6.14
C THR A 50 8.57 5.77 -6.44
N PHE A 51 7.42 5.76 -5.75
CA PHE A 51 6.35 4.84 -6.04
C PHE A 51 5.77 5.05 -7.45
N THR A 52 5.46 6.30 -7.80
CA THR A 52 4.95 6.67 -9.13
C THR A 52 5.92 6.25 -10.22
N GLN A 53 7.21 6.57 -10.08
CA GLN A 53 8.25 6.17 -11.04
C GLN A 53 8.28 4.66 -11.25
N ARG A 54 8.18 3.88 -10.16
CA ARG A 54 8.15 2.41 -10.23
C ARG A 54 6.90 1.87 -10.91
N VAL A 55 5.72 2.41 -10.60
CA VAL A 55 4.47 1.97 -11.24
C VAL A 55 4.50 2.23 -12.73
N LEU A 56 4.87 3.46 -13.13
CA LEU A 56 4.97 3.83 -14.54
C LEU A 56 5.99 2.97 -15.28
N HIS A 57 7.15 2.68 -14.67
CA HIS A 57 8.13 1.79 -15.25
C HIS A 57 7.60 0.36 -15.40
N TYR A 58 6.93 -0.19 -14.39
CA TYR A 58 6.37 -1.54 -14.45
C TYR A 58 5.25 -1.68 -15.48
N ASP A 59 4.52 -0.61 -15.75
CA ASP A 59 3.50 -0.58 -16.80
C ASP A 59 4.10 -0.65 -18.21
N THR A 60 5.39 -0.31 -18.40
CA THR A 60 6.08 -0.46 -19.70
C THR A 60 6.78 -1.81 -19.88
N LEU A 61 7.01 -2.56 -18.80
CA LEU A 61 7.70 -3.86 -18.85
C LEU A 61 6.76 -4.99 -19.27
N GLU A 62 7.27 -5.90 -20.11
CA GLU A 62 6.59 -7.13 -20.52
C GLU A 62 5.15 -6.91 -21.01
N GLY A 63 4.90 -5.85 -21.79
CA GLY A 63 3.53 -5.52 -22.25
C GLY A 63 2.56 -5.20 -21.11
N GLY A 64 3.07 -4.62 -20.03
CA GLY A 64 2.32 -4.26 -18.82
C GLY A 64 1.99 -5.44 -17.90
N LEU A 65 2.54 -6.63 -18.14
CA LEU A 65 2.33 -7.80 -17.27
C LEU A 65 2.80 -7.54 -15.84
N ILE A 66 3.96 -6.89 -15.69
CA ILE A 66 4.52 -6.55 -14.37
C ILE A 66 3.62 -5.55 -13.64
N GLY A 67 3.16 -4.51 -14.34
CA GLY A 67 2.19 -3.54 -13.82
C GLY A 67 0.88 -4.17 -13.34
N ARG A 68 0.31 -5.10 -14.10
CA ARG A 68 -0.88 -5.87 -13.69
C ARG A 68 -0.62 -6.74 -12.48
N SER A 69 0.52 -7.45 -12.44
CA SER A 69 0.92 -8.29 -11.30
C SER A 69 1.09 -7.47 -10.01
N LEU A 70 1.65 -6.26 -10.10
CA LEU A 70 1.71 -5.33 -8.96
C LEU A 70 0.30 -5.02 -8.43
N ARG A 71 -0.62 -4.61 -9.30
CA ARG A 71 -2.01 -4.26 -8.93
C ARG A 71 -2.73 -5.43 -8.27
N GLN A 72 -2.62 -6.63 -8.84
CA GLN A 72 -3.19 -7.85 -8.24
C GLN A 72 -2.63 -8.15 -6.85
N ARG A 73 -1.31 -7.98 -6.65
CA ARG A 73 -0.69 -8.15 -5.34
C ARG A 73 -1.18 -7.12 -4.33
N LEU A 74 -1.29 -5.85 -4.71
CA LEU A 74 -1.85 -4.81 -3.85
C LEU A 74 -3.31 -5.12 -3.48
N ALA A 75 -4.14 -5.57 -4.42
CA ALA A 75 -5.51 -5.98 -4.15
C ALA A 75 -5.58 -7.13 -3.13
N ARG A 76 -4.73 -8.16 -3.27
CA ARG A 76 -4.67 -9.28 -2.31
C ARG A 76 -4.25 -8.81 -0.91
N GLN A 77 -3.25 -7.93 -0.82
CA GLN A 77 -2.80 -7.39 0.46
C GLN A 77 -3.85 -6.50 1.10
N ALA A 78 -4.53 -5.66 0.31
CA ALA A 78 -5.62 -4.84 0.79
C ALA A 78 -6.74 -5.68 1.42
N PHE A 79 -7.17 -6.73 0.72
CA PHE A 79 -8.15 -7.67 1.23
C PHE A 79 -7.69 -8.35 2.53
N ALA A 80 -6.45 -8.84 2.57
CA ALA A 80 -5.90 -9.50 3.76
C ALA A 80 -5.86 -8.59 5.01
N TYR A 81 -5.64 -7.28 4.80
CA TYR A 81 -5.63 -6.28 5.86
C TYR A 81 -7.01 -5.63 6.11
N GLY A 82 -8.09 -6.12 5.50
CA GLY A 82 -9.44 -5.57 5.65
C GLY A 82 -9.59 -4.14 5.10
N ILE A 83 -8.73 -3.76 4.17
CA ILE A 83 -8.70 -2.45 3.52
C ILE A 83 -9.67 -2.47 2.32
N ASP A 84 -10.90 -2.94 2.53
CA ASP A 84 -11.89 -3.13 1.45
C ASP A 84 -12.63 -1.84 1.07
N SER A 85 -12.46 -0.78 1.87
CA SER A 85 -13.22 0.47 1.78
C SER A 85 -12.46 1.63 1.13
N PHE A 86 -11.53 1.37 0.20
CA PHE A 86 -10.71 2.44 -0.40
C PHE A 86 -11.54 3.56 -1.07
N ASP A 87 -12.71 3.22 -1.62
CA ASP A 87 -13.67 4.20 -2.13
C ASP A 87 -14.43 4.95 -1.03
N ARG A 88 -14.68 4.34 0.13
CA ARG A 88 -15.38 4.99 1.26
C ARG A 88 -14.50 6.02 1.99
N VAL A 89 -13.17 5.83 2.03
CA VAL A 89 -12.25 6.79 2.67
C VAL A 89 -12.13 8.09 1.87
N ALA A 90 -12.29 8.01 0.55
CA ALA A 90 -12.25 9.16 -0.34
C ALA A 90 -13.54 9.97 -0.35
N ALA A 91 -14.68 9.27 -0.39
CA ALA A 91 -16.00 9.89 -0.26
C ALA A 91 -16.14 10.69 1.05
N ARG A 92 -15.48 10.24 2.12
CA ARG A 92 -15.48 10.90 3.43
C ARG A 92 -14.54 12.10 3.55
N ARG A 93 -13.66 12.34 2.57
CA ARG A 93 -12.80 13.54 2.49
C ARG A 93 -13.33 14.62 1.55
N ALA A 94 -14.31 14.28 0.70
CA ALA A 94 -14.95 15.20 -0.24
C ALA A 94 -16.34 15.67 0.23
N ALA A 95 -16.75 15.30 1.45
CA ALA A 95 -18.03 15.65 2.08
C ALA A 95 -17.80 16.48 3.34
#